data_AF-A0A841NJB1-F1
#
_entry.id   AF-A0A841NJB1-F1
#
_cell.length_a   1.000
_cell.length_b   1.000
_cell.length_c   1.000
_cell.angle_alpha   90.00
_cell.angle_beta   90.00
_cell.angle_gamma   90.00
#
_symmetry.space_group_name_H-M   'P 1'
#
loop_
_entity.id
_entity.type
_entity.pdbx_description
1 polymer ?
#
loop_
_entity_poly.entity_id
_entity_poly.type
_entity_poly.pdbx_seq_one_letter_code
_entity_poly.pdbx_strand_id
1 'polypeptide(L)'
;MKKAFTPVINISSFEELILKKQGNEGNSTLVVNIIDQGIKNADIYTGLINLCKEFNIEVDSFIQDDLCHVIISVNDTGSLSMVYEDPFTDISIDLASVLYRELSTQIKNRDFIQKSLQKK
;
A
#
# COMPACT_ATOMS: atom_id res chain seq x y z
N MET A 1 14.09 14.27 17.64
CA MET A 1 12.79 14.89 17.30
C MET A 1 12.39 14.39 15.92
N LYS A 2 11.15 13.93 15.72
CA LYS A 2 10.70 13.50 14.39
C LYS A 2 10.38 14.74 13.54
N LYS A 3 10.91 14.80 12.33
CA LYS A 3 10.62 15.86 11.37
C LYS A 3 9.83 15.26 10.20
N ALA A 4 8.64 15.80 9.90
CA ALA A 4 7.88 15.36 8.73
C ALA A 4 8.68 15.61 7.45
N PHE A 5 8.60 14.68 6.50
CA PHE A 5 9.10 14.85 5.15
C PHE A 5 8.17 14.15 4.17
N THR A 6 8.25 14.47 2.89
CA THR A 6 7.48 13.81 1.83
C THR A 6 8.44 13.00 0.98
N PRO A 7 8.30 11.66 0.91
CA PRO A 7 9.13 10.83 0.05
C PRO A 7 8.99 11.19 -1.43
N VAL A 8 10.06 10.99 -2.19
CA VAL A 8 10.01 11.11 -3.64
C VAL A 8 9.29 9.89 -4.21
N ILE A 9 8.19 10.16 -4.91
CA ILE A 9 7.39 9.15 -5.60
C ILE A 9 7.29 9.52 -7.08
N ASN A 10 7.94 8.73 -7.93
CA ASN A 10 7.65 8.63 -9.34
C ASN A 10 6.32 7.88 -9.56
N ILE A 11 5.26 8.66 -9.78
CA ILE A 11 3.91 8.15 -9.99
C ILE A 11 3.88 7.13 -11.13
N SER A 12 4.50 7.41 -12.27
CA SER A 12 4.48 6.50 -13.42
C SER A 12 5.06 5.12 -13.08
N SER A 13 6.21 5.08 -12.40
CA SER A 13 6.84 3.81 -11.97
C SER A 13 6.00 3.07 -10.93
N PHE A 14 5.36 3.81 -10.02
CA PHE A 14 4.43 3.25 -9.05
C PHE A 14 3.25 2.58 -9.75
N GLU A 15 2.57 3.31 -10.65
CA GLU A 15 1.37 2.84 -11.35
C GLU A 15 1.66 1.64 -12.26
N GLU A 16 2.77 1.68 -13.00
CA GLU A 16 3.21 0.57 -13.85
C GLU A 16 3.36 -0.72 -13.03
N LEU A 17 3.95 -0.64 -11.84
CA LEU A 17 4.11 -1.81 -10.98
C LEU A 17 2.77 -2.35 -10.48
N ILE A 18 1.83 -1.47 -10.08
CA ILE A 18 0.50 -1.88 -9.64
C ILE A 18 -0.25 -2.59 -10.76
N LEU A 19 -0.25 -2.04 -11.97
CA LEU A 19 -0.89 -2.66 -13.13
C LEU A 19 -0.22 -3.99 -13.50
N LYS A 20 1.12 -4.05 -13.49
CA LYS A 20 1.88 -5.29 -13.73
C LYS A 20 1.56 -6.37 -12.70
N LYS A 21 1.39 -6.00 -11.43
CA LYS A 21 0.94 -6.93 -10.39
C LYS A 21 -0.46 -7.42 -10.73
N GLN A 22 -1.42 -6.54 -11.01
CA GLN A 22 -2.80 -6.95 -11.35
C GLN A 22 -2.88 -7.91 -12.55
N GLY A 23 -2.07 -7.71 -13.58
CA GLY A 23 -2.00 -8.59 -14.75
C GLY A 23 -1.33 -9.95 -14.54
N ASN A 24 -0.85 -10.26 -13.33
CA ASN A 24 -0.25 -11.56 -13.03
C ASN A 24 -1.33 -12.64 -12.82
N GLU A 25 -1.30 -13.69 -13.64
CA GLU A 25 -2.26 -14.80 -13.61
C GLU A 25 -2.37 -15.51 -12.25
N GLY A 26 -1.32 -15.45 -11.42
CA GLY A 26 -1.34 -16.01 -10.06
C GLY A 26 -2.15 -15.20 -9.03
N ASN A 27 -2.68 -14.04 -9.40
CA ASN A 27 -3.42 -13.19 -8.47
C ASN A 27 -4.89 -13.58 -8.33
N SER A 28 -5.40 -13.37 -7.11
CA SER A 28 -6.81 -13.61 -6.82
C SER A 28 -7.68 -12.63 -7.60
N THR A 29 -8.63 -13.15 -8.37
CA THR A 29 -9.64 -12.34 -9.10
C THR A 29 -10.37 -11.36 -8.18
N LEU A 30 -10.64 -11.78 -6.93
CA LEU A 30 -11.25 -10.90 -5.93
C LEU A 30 -10.38 -9.67 -5.65
N VAL A 31 -9.08 -9.88 -5.42
CA VAL A 31 -8.12 -8.80 -5.15
C VAL A 31 -8.03 -7.85 -6.34
N VAL A 32 -7.88 -8.40 -7.54
CA VAL A 32 -7.82 -7.61 -8.78
C VAL A 32 -9.09 -6.76 -8.93
N ASN A 33 -10.27 -7.35 -8.80
CA ASN A 33 -11.53 -6.63 -8.95
C ASN A 33 -11.70 -5.51 -7.91
N ILE A 34 -11.35 -5.75 -6.64
CA ILE A 34 -11.47 -4.73 -5.60
C ILE A 34 -10.50 -3.57 -5.86
N ILE A 35 -9.25 -3.87 -6.23
CA ILE A 35 -8.26 -2.83 -6.55
C ILE A 35 -8.70 -2.04 -7.80
N ASP A 36 -9.09 -2.72 -8.87
CA ASP A 36 -9.58 -2.10 -10.10
C ASP A 36 -10.74 -1.13 -9.83
N GLN A 37 -11.74 -1.55 -9.03
CA GLN A 37 -12.84 -0.66 -8.66
C GLN A 37 -12.38 0.53 -7.81
N GLY A 38 -11.45 0.32 -6.87
CA GLY A 38 -10.93 1.38 -6.00
C GLY A 38 -10.09 2.44 -6.74
N ILE A 39 -9.45 2.07 -7.84
CA ILE A 39 -8.65 3.00 -8.65
C ILE A 39 -9.38 3.57 -9.87
N LYS A 40 -10.58 3.07 -10.20
CA LYS A 40 -11.31 3.40 -11.44
C LYS A 40 -11.65 4.89 -11.63
N ASN A 41 -11.87 5.62 -10.54
CA ASN A 41 -12.38 7.01 -10.57
C ASN A 41 -11.35 8.04 -10.10
N ALA A 42 -10.08 7.65 -9.97
CA ALA A 42 -8.98 8.51 -9.57
C ALA A 42 -7.71 8.16 -10.38
N ASP A 43 -6.65 8.95 -10.27
CA ASP A 43 -5.33 8.46 -10.64
C ASP A 43 -4.97 7.24 -9.77
N ILE A 44 -4.17 6.31 -10.31
CA ILE A 44 -3.97 5.00 -9.69
C ILE A 44 -3.26 5.15 -8.36
N TYR A 45 -2.32 6.09 -8.24
CA TYR A 45 -1.67 6.39 -6.97
C TYR A 45 -2.68 6.82 -5.89
N THR A 46 -3.46 7.87 -6.15
CA THR A 46 -4.46 8.39 -5.19
C THR A 46 -5.52 7.35 -4.88
N GLY A 47 -6.02 6.65 -5.89
CA GLY A 47 -6.99 5.56 -5.73
C GLY A 47 -6.47 4.45 -4.83
N LEU A 48 -5.22 4.01 -5.03
CA LEU A 48 -4.62 2.96 -4.23
C LEU A 48 -4.37 3.41 -2.78
N ILE A 49 -3.89 4.65 -2.56
CA ILE A 49 -3.69 5.19 -1.21
C ILE A 49 -5.01 5.31 -0.45
N ASN A 50 -6.07 5.78 -1.11
CA ASN A 50 -7.41 5.85 -0.51
C ASN A 50 -7.94 4.46 -0.18
N LEU A 51 -7.80 3.50 -1.10
CA LEU A 51 -8.19 2.13 -0.87
C LEU A 51 -7.38 1.48 0.28
N CYS A 52 -6.08 1.78 0.40
CA CYS A 52 -5.28 1.35 1.54
C CYS A 52 -5.89 1.83 2.87
N LYS A 53 -6.28 3.11 2.95
CA LYS A 53 -6.94 3.66 4.14
C LYS A 53 -8.27 2.97 4.46
N GLU A 54 -9.07 2.62 3.46
CA GLU A 54 -10.32 1.85 3.65
C GLU A 54 -10.09 0.45 4.24
N PHE A 55 -8.88 -0.10 4.05
CA PHE A 55 -8.42 -1.38 4.62
C PHE A 55 -7.49 -1.18 5.82
N ASN A 56 -7.52 0.00 6.46
CA ASN A 56 -6.71 0.40 7.61
C ASN A 56 -5.20 0.20 7.39
N ILE A 57 -4.73 0.56 6.20
CA ILE A 57 -3.32 0.64 5.85
C ILE A 57 -2.97 2.13 5.75
N GLU A 58 -2.11 2.60 6.64
CA GLU A 58 -1.68 3.99 6.71
C GLU A 58 -0.18 4.11 6.42
N VAL A 59 0.21 5.22 5.78
CA VAL A 59 1.61 5.50 5.44
C VAL A 59 2.02 6.81 6.09
N ASP A 60 3.02 6.74 6.96
CA ASP A 60 3.63 7.89 7.60
C ASP A 60 5.09 8.01 7.20
N SER A 61 5.59 9.24 7.17
CA SER A 61 6.99 9.51 6.82
C SER A 61 7.60 10.59 7.71
N PHE A 62 8.76 10.29 8.27
CA PHE A 62 9.50 11.22 9.12
C PHE A 62 11.01 10.97 9.08
N ILE A 63 11.78 12.03 9.28
CA ILE A 63 13.22 11.96 9.51
C ILE A 63 13.46 11.85 11.01
N GLN A 64 14.30 10.90 11.40
CA GLN A 64 14.76 10.69 12.76
C GLN A 64 16.20 10.15 12.73
N ASP A 65 17.08 10.78 13.53
CA ASP A 65 18.50 10.40 13.65
C ASP A 65 19.21 10.40 12.28
N ASP A 66 18.95 11.44 11.48
CA ASP A 66 19.43 11.65 10.10
C ASP A 66 19.04 10.56 9.09
N LEU A 67 18.13 9.67 9.46
CA LEU A 67 17.55 8.66 8.58
C LEU A 67 16.11 9.02 8.23
N CYS A 68 15.73 8.76 6.98
CA CYS A 68 14.37 8.86 6.50
C CYS A 68 13.63 7.55 6.78
N HIS A 69 12.51 7.64 7.49
CA HIS A 69 11.66 6.51 7.85
C HIS A 69 10.32 6.64 7.12
N VAL A 70 9.90 5.57 6.45
CA VAL A 70 8.53 5.42 5.94
C VAL A 70 7.91 4.23 6.64
N ILE A 71 6.88 4.50 7.44
CA ILE A 71 6.16 3.52 8.24
C ILE A 71 4.84 3.20 7.55
N ILE A 72 4.56 1.90 7.39
CA ILE A 72 3.32 1.38 6.82
C ILE A 72 2.62 0.58 7.91
N SER A 73 1.56 1.13 8.49
CA SER A 73 0.79 0.56 9.59
C SER A 73 -0.39 -0.23 9.07
N VAL A 74 -0.69 -1.40 9.65
CA VAL A 74 -1.79 -2.29 9.22
C VAL A 74 -2.65 -2.70 10.42
N ASN A 75 -3.93 -2.31 10.41
CA ASN A 75 -4.95 -2.65 11.43
C ASN A 75 -4.48 -2.48 12.90
N ASP A 76 -3.68 -1.45 13.21
CA ASP A 76 -3.10 -1.22 14.56
C ASP A 76 -2.32 -2.41 15.17
N THR A 77 -2.01 -3.43 14.37
CA THR A 77 -1.48 -4.73 14.83
C THR A 77 -0.05 -4.97 14.37
N GLY A 78 0.36 -4.32 13.29
CA GLY A 78 1.72 -4.40 12.77
C GLY A 78 2.10 -3.16 11.99
N SER A 79 3.40 -2.91 11.93
CA SER A 79 3.98 -1.84 11.13
C SER A 79 5.21 -2.36 10.38
N LEU A 80 5.35 -1.98 9.13
CA LEU A 80 6.57 -2.15 8.35
C LEU A 80 7.31 -0.83 8.31
N SER A 81 8.63 -0.87 8.39
CA SER A 81 9.49 0.31 8.30
C SER A 81 10.45 0.17 7.14
N MET A 82 10.47 1.16 6.27
CA MET A 82 11.49 1.35 5.25
C MET A 82 12.40 2.50 5.71
N VAL A 83 13.71 2.27 5.71
CA VAL A 83 14.70 3.23 6.22
C VAL A 83 15.76 3.49 5.16
N TYR A 84 16.09 4.75 4.94
CA TYR A 84 17.08 5.19 3.95
C TYR A 84 17.75 6.50 4.38
N GLU A 85 18.94 6.76 3.82
CA GLU A 85 19.76 7.92 4.22
C GLU A 85 19.38 9.20 3.46
N ASP A 86 19.17 9.11 2.14
CA ASP A 86 18.92 10.27 1.28
C ASP A 86 17.41 10.57 1.13
N PRO A 87 16.91 11.73 1.57
CA PRO A 87 15.49 12.11 1.42
C PRO A 87 15.01 12.21 -0.04
N PHE A 88 15.92 12.28 -1.01
CA PHE A 88 15.60 12.30 -2.44
C PHE A 88 15.55 10.91 -3.09
N THR A 89 15.78 9.85 -2.31
CA THR A 89 15.63 8.47 -2.78
C THR A 89 14.22 8.24 -3.31
N ASP A 90 14.11 7.80 -4.56
CA ASP A 90 12.85 7.37 -5.16
C ASP A 90 12.47 6.00 -4.58
N ILE A 91 11.37 5.96 -3.81
CA ILE A 91 10.89 4.74 -3.14
C ILE A 91 9.66 4.13 -3.84
N SER A 92 9.33 4.58 -5.05
CA SER A 92 8.06 4.24 -5.70
C SER A 92 7.81 2.74 -5.83
N ILE A 93 8.83 2.00 -6.25
CA ILE A 93 8.75 0.56 -6.49
C ILE A 93 8.62 -0.21 -5.18
N ASP A 94 9.38 0.20 -4.15
CA ASP A 94 9.33 -0.44 -2.84
C ASP A 94 7.99 -0.18 -2.16
N LEU A 95 7.53 1.08 -2.18
CA LEU A 95 6.24 1.47 -1.62
C LEU A 95 5.09 0.78 -2.34
N ALA A 96 5.05 0.79 -3.68
CA ALA A 96 4.03 0.08 -4.46
C ALA A 96 4.01 -1.43 -4.15
N SER A 97 5.18 -2.05 -4.03
CA SER A 97 5.30 -3.47 -3.72
C SER A 97 4.74 -3.80 -2.34
N VAL A 98 5.07 -3.01 -1.32
CA VAL A 98 4.58 -3.24 0.04
C VAL A 98 3.10 -2.97 0.12
N LEU A 99 2.61 -1.83 -0.37
CA LEU A 99 1.19 -1.48 -0.32
C LEU A 99 0.32 -2.51 -1.04
N TYR A 100 0.72 -2.96 -2.24
CA TYR A 100 -0.02 -4.00 -2.96
C TYR A 100 -0.09 -5.32 -2.17
N ARG A 101 1.01 -5.71 -1.53
CA ARG A 101 1.06 -6.94 -0.73
C ARG A 101 0.16 -6.84 0.50
N GLU A 102 0.26 -5.77 1.26
CA GLU A 102 -0.54 -5.58 2.48
C GLU A 102 -2.02 -5.47 2.13
N LEU A 103 -2.37 -4.69 1.10
CA LEU A 103 -3.75 -4.55 0.63
C LEU A 103 -4.34 -5.87 0.14
N SER A 104 -3.59 -6.64 -0.66
CA SER A 104 -4.00 -7.98 -1.11
C SER A 104 -4.27 -8.91 0.07
N THR A 105 -3.44 -8.84 1.11
CA THR A 105 -3.60 -9.63 2.34
C THR A 105 -4.86 -9.20 3.11
N GLN A 106 -5.08 -7.90 3.29
CA GLN A 106 -6.25 -7.38 4.00
C GLN A 106 -7.57 -7.69 3.28
N ILE A 107 -7.59 -7.59 1.94
CA ILE A 107 -8.74 -7.98 1.13
C ILE A 107 -9.11 -9.45 1.38
N LYS A 108 -8.12 -10.35 1.30
CA LYS A 108 -8.32 -11.79 1.52
C LYS A 108 -8.78 -12.11 2.94
N ASN A 109 -8.18 -11.45 3.94
CA ASN A 109 -8.55 -11.63 5.34
C ASN A 109 -10.00 -11.20 5.59
N ARG A 110 -10.40 -10.05 5.05
CA ARG A 110 -11.78 -9.54 5.16
C ARG A 110 -12.79 -10.48 4.51
N ASP A 111 -12.50 -10.97 3.31
CA ASP A 111 -13.35 -11.96 2.61
C ASP A 111 -13.49 -13.26 3.41
N PHE A 112 -12.39 -13.78 3.96
CA PHE A 112 -12.41 -14.97 4.79
C PHE A 112 -13.28 -14.79 6.05
N ILE A 113 -13.08 -13.68 6.77
CA ILE A 113 -13.87 -13.36 7.98
C ILE A 113 -15.36 -13.22 7.61
N GLN A 114 -15.70 -12.47 6.57
CA GLN A 114 -17.08 -12.28 6.13
C GLN A 114 -17.76 -13.61 5.78
N LYS A 115 -17.09 -14.49 5.02
CA LYS A 115 -17.61 -15.82 4.69
C LYS A 115 -17.77 -16.72 5.92
N SER A 116 -16.89 -16.60 6.91
CA SER A 116 -17.00 -17.36 8.16
C SER A 116 -18.19 -16.94 9.01
N LEU A 117 -18.52 -15.63 9.00
CA LEU A 117 -19.66 -15.08 9.74
C LEU A 117 -21.00 -15.43 9.10
N GLN A 118 -21.06 -15.53 7.76
CA GLN A 118 -22.27 -15.93 7.02
C GLN A 118 -22.64 -17.41 7.18
N LYS A 119 -21.77 -18.23 7.77
CA LYS A 119 -22.01 -19.66 8.04
C LYS A 119 -22.57 -19.94 9.44
N LYS A 120 -22.84 -18.90 10.24
CA LYS A 120 -23.54 -18.99 11.53
C LYS A 120 -24.98 -18.51 11.37
#